data_AF-A0A438W4K9-F1
#
_entry.id   AF-A0A438W4K9-F1
#
_cell.length_a   1.000
_cell.length_b   1.000
_cell.length_c   1.000
_cell.angle_alpha   90.00
_cell.angle_beta   90.00
_cell.angle_gamma   90.00
#
_symmetry.space_group_name_H-M   'P 1'
#
loop_
_entity.id
_entity.type
_entity.pdbx_description
1 polymer ?
#
loop_
_entity_poly.entity_id
_entity_poly.type
_entity_poly.pdbx_seq_one_letter_code
_entity_poly.pdbx_strand_id
1 'polypeptide(L)'
;LDASFSAHMPDCLEMPYRPSILKVSVENDEEIIEVEKGENQGAFSYFLGGPTCLAGDFMGSFSFETPLKRGDKIVFQDMLHYTIVKNNSFNGVPLPSLAKIDSQGFK
;
A
#
# COMPACT_ATOMS: atom_id res chain seq x y z
N LEU A 1 5.36 5.73 2.77
CA LEU A 1 4.62 4.63 3.40
C LEU A 1 5.49 3.98 4.46
N ASP A 2 4.91 3.21 5.35
CA ASP A 2 5.61 2.33 6.29
C ASP A 2 5.77 0.88 5.76
N ALA A 3 5.38 0.64 4.50
CA ALA A 3 5.64 -0.59 3.74
C ALA A 3 6.52 -0.29 2.51
N SER A 4 7.30 -1.28 2.05
CA SER A 4 8.20 -1.17 0.90
C SER A 4 7.76 -2.08 -0.26
N PHE A 5 7.88 -1.58 -1.49
CA PHE A 5 7.67 -2.41 -2.69
C PHE A 5 8.83 -3.39 -2.83
N SER A 6 10.07 -2.92 -2.71
CA SER A 6 11.25 -3.80 -2.85
C SER A 6 11.33 -4.89 -1.77
N ALA A 7 10.91 -4.61 -0.53
CA ALA A 7 11.03 -5.56 0.57
C ALA A 7 9.78 -6.42 0.77
N HIS A 8 8.56 -5.85 0.63
CA HIS A 8 7.31 -6.51 1.04
C HIS A 8 6.42 -6.93 -0.13
N MET A 9 6.56 -6.31 -1.30
CA MET A 9 5.77 -6.58 -2.51
C MET A 9 6.70 -6.63 -3.74
N PRO A 10 7.74 -7.49 -3.74
CA PRO A 10 8.82 -7.44 -4.72
C PRO A 10 8.32 -7.64 -6.16
N ASP A 11 7.25 -8.42 -6.36
CA ASP A 11 6.66 -8.67 -7.67
C ASP A 11 6.13 -7.39 -8.33
N CYS A 12 5.71 -6.38 -7.55
CA CYS A 12 5.34 -5.07 -8.10
C CYS A 12 6.51 -4.42 -8.86
N LEU A 13 7.76 -4.78 -8.56
CA LEU A 13 8.96 -4.28 -9.25
C LEU A 13 9.57 -5.34 -10.18
N GLU A 14 9.61 -6.61 -9.79
CA GLU A 14 10.22 -7.71 -10.55
C GLU A 14 9.38 -8.14 -11.76
N MET A 15 8.06 -8.14 -11.62
CA MET A 15 7.08 -8.42 -12.67
C MET A 15 6.10 -7.25 -12.73
N PRO A 16 6.56 -6.09 -13.24
CA PRO A 16 6.01 -4.79 -12.88
C PRO A 16 4.50 -4.73 -13.09
N TYR A 17 3.78 -4.63 -11.98
CA TYR A 17 2.34 -4.49 -11.96
C TYR A 17 1.94 -3.45 -10.94
N ARG A 18 0.83 -2.76 -11.23
CA ARG A 18 0.24 -1.77 -10.35
C ARG A 18 -0.80 -2.45 -9.46
N PRO A 19 -0.61 -2.52 -8.14
CA PRO A 19 -1.58 -3.16 -7.26
C PRO A 19 -2.84 -2.31 -7.14
N SER A 20 -3.99 -2.98 -6.94
CA SER A 20 -5.22 -2.29 -6.55
C SER A 20 -5.11 -1.80 -5.11
N ILE A 21 -5.51 -0.55 -4.86
CA ILE A 21 -5.42 0.05 -3.53
C ILE A 21 -6.71 0.75 -3.13
N LEU A 22 -6.92 0.83 -1.81
CA LEU A 22 -7.91 1.70 -1.19
C LEU A 22 -7.20 2.72 -0.31
N LYS A 23 -7.77 3.91 -0.23
CA LYS A 23 -7.44 4.89 0.80
C LYS A 23 -8.48 4.78 1.91
N VAL A 24 -8.02 4.75 3.16
CA VAL A 24 -8.88 4.87 4.34
C VAL A 24 -8.41 6.09 5.14
N SER A 25 -9.27 7.09 5.24
CA SER A 25 -9.05 8.30 6.05
C SER A 25 -10.03 8.33 7.21
N VAL A 26 -9.70 9.06 8.27
CA VAL A 26 -10.61 9.32 9.39
C VAL A 26 -11.01 10.78 9.35
N GLU A 27 -12.31 11.06 9.23
CA GLU A 27 -12.85 12.42 9.30
C GLU A 27 -14.03 12.42 10.27
N ASN A 28 -14.04 13.35 11.23
CA ASN A 28 -15.06 13.45 12.28
C ASN A 28 -15.31 12.12 13.03
N ASP A 29 -14.25 11.41 13.38
CA ASP A 29 -14.27 10.09 14.04
C ASP A 29 -14.92 8.95 13.22
N GLU A 30 -15.17 9.16 11.93
CA GLU A 30 -15.69 8.15 11.00
C GLU A 30 -14.62 7.74 9.97
N GLU A 31 -14.55 6.44 9.67
CA GLU A 31 -13.69 5.92 8.62
C GLU A 31 -14.34 6.13 7.24
N ILE A 32 -13.62 6.83 6.37
CA ILE A 32 -14.00 7.05 4.97
C ILE A 32 -13.10 6.20 4.10
N ILE A 33 -13.72 5.30 3.33
CA ILE A 33 -13.02 4.44 2.37
C ILE A 33 -13.21 5.01 0.97
N GLU A 34 -12.10 5.27 0.30
CA GLU A 34 -12.05 5.76 -1.07
C GLU A 34 -11.34 4.75 -1.97
N VAL A 35 -11.99 4.39 -3.07
CA VAL A 35 -11.43 3.53 -4.12
C VAL A 35 -10.56 4.39 -5.04
N GLU A 36 -9.36 3.90 -5.33
CA GLU A 36 -8.44 4.53 -6.28
C GLU A 36 -9.06 4.66 -7.68
N LYS A 37 -8.86 5.81 -8.34
CA LYS A 37 -9.59 6.18 -9.57
C LYS A 37 -8.93 5.71 -10.87
N GLY A 38 -7.71 5.18 -10.81
CA GLY A 38 -6.86 4.91 -11.95
C GLY A 38 -5.87 6.04 -12.19
N GLU A 39 -5.04 5.89 -13.21
CA GLU A 39 -3.98 6.86 -13.51
C GLU A 39 -4.54 8.21 -13.97
N ASN A 40 -4.29 9.26 -13.19
CA ASN A 40 -4.67 10.65 -13.46
C ASN A 40 -6.18 10.87 -13.70
N GLN A 41 -7.02 10.03 -13.10
CA GLN A 41 -8.48 10.11 -13.22
C GLN A 41 -9.15 10.87 -12.06
N GLY A 42 -8.52 10.88 -10.88
CA GLY A 42 -8.95 11.65 -9.72
C GLY A 42 -8.30 13.04 -9.68
N ALA A 43 -8.83 13.92 -8.82
CA ALA A 43 -8.32 15.27 -8.63
C ALA A 43 -6.86 15.35 -8.12
N PHE A 44 -6.37 14.32 -7.43
CA PHE A 44 -5.04 14.29 -6.81
C PHE A 44 -4.27 13.02 -7.19
N SER A 45 -3.14 13.18 -7.89
CA SER A 45 -2.25 12.08 -8.28
C SER A 45 -1.02 11.96 -7.36
N TYR A 46 -0.63 10.72 -7.05
CA TYR A 46 0.50 10.42 -6.17
C TYR A 46 1.35 9.28 -6.70
N PHE A 47 2.66 9.41 -6.48
CA PHE A 47 3.58 8.28 -6.41
C PHE A 47 3.65 7.82 -4.96
N LEU A 48 3.38 6.54 -4.72
CA LEU A 48 3.49 5.94 -3.40
C LEU A 48 4.89 5.35 -3.25
N GLY A 49 5.67 5.89 -2.30
CA GLY A 49 7.04 5.46 -2.01
C GLY A 49 7.15 4.66 -0.72
N GLY A 50 8.01 3.64 -0.75
CA GLY A 50 8.43 2.88 0.41
C GLY A 50 9.55 3.55 1.21
N PRO A 51 9.89 3.03 2.40
CA PRO A 51 10.86 3.63 3.31
C PRO A 51 12.32 3.19 3.05
N THR A 52 12.60 2.39 2.02
CA THR A 52 13.99 1.97 1.75
C THR A 52 14.81 3.10 1.12
N CYS A 53 16.14 2.97 1.15
CA CYS A 53 17.04 3.91 0.48
C CYS A 53 17.10 3.72 -1.05
N LEU A 54 16.38 2.74 -1.62
CA LEU A 54 16.39 2.46 -3.04
C LEU A 54 15.58 3.52 -3.80
N ALA A 55 16.19 4.19 -4.77
CA ALA A 55 15.53 5.21 -5.58
C ALA A 55 14.29 4.69 -6.35
N GLY A 56 14.26 3.39 -6.65
CA GLY A 56 13.14 2.71 -7.31
C GLY A 56 12.10 2.10 -6.36
N ASP A 57 12.15 2.36 -5.04
CA ASP A 57 11.16 1.84 -4.10
C ASP A 57 9.88 2.68 -4.10
N PHE A 58 9.21 2.73 -5.24
CA PHE A 58 7.94 3.41 -5.39
C PHE A 58 7.09 2.76 -6.48
N MET A 59 5.78 2.96 -6.40
CA MET A 59 4.85 2.68 -7.48
C MET A 59 4.02 3.92 -7.76
N GLY A 60 3.82 4.17 -9.05
CA GLY A 60 3.27 5.43 -9.55
C GLY A 60 1.84 5.37 -10.02
N SER A 61 1.34 6.59 -10.24
CA SER A 61 0.11 6.87 -10.97
C SER A 61 -1.17 6.41 -10.27
N PHE A 62 -1.19 6.50 -8.94
CA PHE A 62 -2.44 6.38 -8.19
C PHE A 62 -3.13 7.74 -8.13
N SER A 63 -4.46 7.78 -8.25
CA SER A 63 -5.19 9.03 -8.03
C SER A 63 -6.47 8.87 -7.21
N PHE A 64 -6.81 9.94 -6.49
CA PHE A 64 -7.95 10.05 -5.57
C PHE A 64 -8.68 11.38 -5.79
N GLU A 65 -9.95 11.46 -5.43
CA GLU A 65 -10.73 12.70 -5.36
C GLU A 65 -10.37 13.54 -4.14
N THR A 66 -9.87 12.91 -3.07
CA THR A 66 -9.48 13.61 -1.85
C THR A 66 -7.98 13.48 -1.58
N PRO A 67 -7.29 14.54 -1.11
CA PRO A 67 -5.84 14.53 -0.95
C PRO A 67 -5.42 13.53 0.14
N LEU A 68 -4.28 12.86 -0.05
CA LEU A 68 -3.66 12.05 1.00
C LEU A 68 -3.12 12.93 2.12
N LYS A 69 -3.36 12.52 3.36
CA LYS A 69 -2.89 13.16 4.59
C LYS A 69 -2.07 12.15 5.40
N ARG A 70 -1.17 12.65 6.24
CA ARG A 70 -0.46 11.80 7.21
C ARG A 70 -1.48 11.15 8.14
N GLY A 71 -1.36 9.84 8.34
CA GLY A 71 -2.30 9.06 9.14
C GLY A 71 -3.34 8.30 8.30
N ASP A 72 -3.55 8.69 7.04
CA ASP A 72 -4.35 7.89 6.11
C ASP A 72 -3.70 6.52 5.91
N LYS A 73 -4.54 5.48 5.83
CA LYS A 73 -4.09 4.12 5.56
C LYS A 73 -4.26 3.82 4.08
N ILE A 74 -3.25 3.18 3.50
CA ILE A 74 -3.35 2.60 2.16
C ILE A 74 -3.48 1.08 2.32
N VAL A 75 -4.58 0.54 1.80
CA VAL A 75 -4.82 -0.91 1.79
C VAL A 75 -4.43 -1.42 0.41
N PHE A 76 -3.32 -2.14 0.33
CA PHE A 76 -2.96 -2.90 -0.86
C PHE A 76 -3.77 -4.19 -0.90
N GLN A 77 -4.53 -4.36 -1.98
CA GLN A 77 -5.42 -5.50 -2.15
C GLN A 77 -4.69 -6.69 -2.76
N ASP A 78 -5.18 -7.89 -2.47
CA ASP A 78 -4.70 -9.16 -3.04
C ASP A 78 -3.21 -9.46 -2.78
N MET A 79 -2.72 -9.08 -1.60
CA MET A 79 -1.30 -9.16 -1.22
C MET A 79 -0.94 -10.38 -0.36
N LEU A 80 -1.66 -11.51 -0.45
CA LEU A 80 -1.30 -12.73 0.30
C LEU A 80 -0.43 -13.69 -0.50
N HIS A 81 -0.72 -13.86 -1.78
CA HIS A 81 0.00 -14.77 -2.66
C HIS A 81 1.26 -14.08 -3.23
N TYR A 82 2.35 -14.84 -3.39
CA TYR A 82 3.61 -14.34 -3.98
C TYR A 82 4.24 -13.10 -3.30
N THR A 83 3.77 -12.71 -2.12
CA THR A 83 4.30 -11.58 -1.33
C THR A 83 5.08 -12.08 -0.12
N ILE A 84 4.41 -12.65 0.89
CA ILE A 84 5.01 -13.08 2.16
C ILE A 84 6.09 -14.13 1.92
N VAL A 85 5.89 -15.02 0.95
CA VAL A 85 6.85 -16.08 0.58
C VAL A 85 8.09 -15.56 -0.16
N LYS A 86 8.08 -14.29 -0.58
CA LYS A 86 9.18 -13.62 -1.29
C LYS A 86 9.69 -12.36 -0.59
N ASN A 87 9.08 -11.96 0.54
CA ASN A 87 9.47 -10.76 1.24
C ASN A 87 10.86 -10.94 1.90
N ASN A 88 11.48 -9.83 2.25
CA ASN A 88 12.82 -9.82 2.82
C ASN A 88 13.00 -8.62 3.76
N SER A 89 14.12 -8.61 4.50
CA SER A 89 14.47 -7.54 5.44
C SER A 89 15.45 -6.53 4.84
N PHE A 90 15.37 -6.26 3.54
CA PHE A 90 16.23 -5.30 2.87
C PHE A 90 16.17 -3.93 3.56
N ASN A 91 17.33 -3.27 3.66
CA ASN A 91 17.49 -1.97 4.32
C ASN A 91 17.05 -1.94 5.80
N GLY A 92 16.87 -3.10 6.44
CA GLY A 92 16.43 -3.21 7.82
C GLY A 92 15.00 -2.73 8.07
N VAL A 93 14.17 -2.61 7.02
CA VAL A 93 12.76 -2.24 7.16
C VAL A 93 12.02 -3.35 7.94
N PRO A 94 11.18 -3.00 8.93
CA PRO A 94 10.40 -4.00 9.67
C PRO A 94 9.47 -4.79 8.75
N LEU A 95 9.46 -6.12 8.91
CA LEU A 95 8.51 -6.97 8.21
C LEU A 95 7.08 -6.69 8.68
N PRO A 96 6.08 -6.69 7.77
CA PRO A 96 4.68 -6.61 8.16
C PRO A 96 4.30 -7.78 9.06
N SER A 97 3.50 -7.50 10.09
CA SER A 97 2.92 -8.56 10.92
C SER A 97 1.93 -9.39 10.10
N LEU A 98 1.89 -10.69 10.37
CA LEU A 98 0.89 -11.58 9.80
C LEU A 98 -0.29 -11.67 10.76
N ALA A 99 -1.48 -11.45 10.24
CA ALA A 99 -2.73 -11.52 10.98
C ALA A 99 -3.79 -12.25 10.16
N LYS A 100 -4.82 -12.74 10.83
CA LYS A 100 -5.99 -13.32 10.17
C LYS A 100 -7.28 -12.74 10.74
N ILE A 101 -8.30 -12.65 9.91
CA ILE A 101 -9.66 -12.37 10.36
C ILE A 101 -10.45 -13.65 10.18
N ASP A 102 -10.99 -14.18 11.28
CA ASP A 102 -11.92 -15.31 11.26
C ASP A 102 -13.31 -14.88 11.78
N SER A 103 -14.23 -15.83 11.92
CA SER A 103 -15.58 -15.55 12.43
C SER A 103 -15.61 -14.99 13.85
N GLN A 104 -14.51 -15.08 14.60
CA GLN A 104 -14.36 -14.51 15.94
C GLN A 104 -13.64 -13.15 15.93
N GLY A 105 -13.27 -12.64 14.76
CA GLY A 105 -12.62 -11.34 14.59
C GLY A 105 -11.14 -11.42 14.20
N PHE A 106 -10.46 -10.28 14.37
CA PHE A 106 -9.04 -10.12 14.04
C PHE A 106 -8.15 -10.82 15.08
N LYS A 107 -7.18 -11.61 14.61
CA LYS A 107 -6.20 -12.34 15.42
C LYS A 107 -4.79 -12.15 14.88
#